data_AF-A0A9P6RZX6-F1
#
_entry.id   AF-A0A9P6RZX6-F1
#
_cell.length_a   1.000
_cell.length_b   1.000
_cell.length_c   1.000
_cell.angle_alpha   90.00
_cell.angle_beta   90.00
_cell.angle_gamma   90.00
#
_symmetry.space_group_name_H-M   'P 1'
#
loop_
_entity.id
_entity.type
_entity.pdbx_description
1 polymer ?
#
loop_
_entity_poly.entity_id
_entity_poly.type
_entity_poly.pdbx_seq_one_letter_code
_entity_poly.pdbx_strand_id
1 'polypeptide(L)'
;MQSQGHVQAVRPVLHNGLSALTGATPTDADITYIETHPDPSAGMEIVLWSDIRLMFKEALYVRHNSRQLAFLKGGDFNTLTPHRVAALPSAVLEVVVDGSL
;
A
#
# COMPACT_ATOMS: atom_id res chain seq x y z
N MET A 1 13.37 -20.21 12.62
CA MET A 1 12.88 -19.99 11.24
C MET A 1 11.76 -18.98 11.33
N GLN A 2 12.03 -17.71 11.01
CA GLN A 2 10.97 -16.70 11.00
C GLN A 2 10.06 -17.01 9.81
N SER A 3 8.82 -17.41 10.07
CA SER A 3 7.76 -17.35 9.07
C SER A 3 7.72 -15.91 8.57
N GLN A 4 8.13 -15.65 7.33
CA GLN A 4 7.83 -14.39 6.66
C GLN A 4 6.32 -14.25 6.68
N GLY A 5 5.83 -13.41 7.58
CA GLY A 5 4.41 -13.26 7.87
C GLY A 5 3.68 -12.75 6.63
N HIS A 6 2.37 -12.96 6.61
CA HIS A 6 1.45 -12.33 5.67
C HIS A 6 1.54 -10.80 5.86
N VAL A 7 2.52 -10.17 5.23
CA VAL A 7 2.79 -8.72 5.35
C VAL A 7 3.24 -8.13 4.02
N GLN A 8 2.92 -6.86 3.83
CA GLN A 8 3.31 -6.01 2.73
C GLN A 8 4.23 -4.91 3.24
N ALA A 9 5.44 -4.82 2.67
CA ALA A 9 6.32 -3.69 2.89
C ALA A 9 5.76 -2.44 2.19
N VAL A 10 5.69 -1.33 2.91
CA VAL A 10 5.21 -0.04 2.40
C VAL A 10 6.08 1.11 2.90
N ARG A 11 6.12 2.21 2.16
CA ARG A 11 6.72 3.47 2.62
C ARG A 11 5.86 4.67 2.21
N PRO A 12 5.76 5.72 3.04
CA PRO A 12 5.03 6.92 2.68
C PRO A 12 5.88 7.84 1.78
N VAL A 13 5.28 8.34 0.71
CA VAL A 13 5.91 9.33 -0.18
C VAL A 13 4.96 10.50 -0.42
N LEU A 14 5.50 11.70 -0.55
CA LEU A 14 4.75 12.87 -0.98
C LEU A 14 4.40 12.76 -2.46
N HIS A 15 3.42 13.55 -2.91
CA HIS A 15 3.01 13.58 -4.31
C HIS A 15 4.16 13.89 -5.29
N ASN A 16 5.17 14.65 -4.86
CA ASN A 16 6.37 14.96 -5.64
C ASN A 16 7.43 13.83 -5.65
N GLY A 17 7.19 12.72 -4.96
CA GLY A 17 8.08 11.56 -4.90
C GLY A 17 9.15 11.59 -3.80
N LEU A 18 9.19 12.65 -2.98
CA LEU A 18 10.06 12.71 -1.82
C LEU A 18 9.48 11.88 -0.66
N SER A 19 10.34 11.47 0.27
CA SER A 19 9.94 10.83 1.52
C SER A 19 9.02 11.76 2.30
N ALA A 20 7.88 11.25 2.76
CA ALA A 20 6.98 12.01 3.61
C ALA A 20 7.52 12.22 5.03
N LEU A 21 8.55 11.45 5.43
CA LEU A 21 9.14 11.53 6.76
C LEU A 21 10.26 12.57 6.83
N THR A 22 11.04 12.70 5.77
CA THR A 22 12.27 13.52 5.77
C THR A 22 12.28 14.63 4.72
N GLY A 23 11.38 14.58 3.72
CA GLY A 23 11.43 15.47 2.55
C GLY A 23 12.62 15.21 1.61
N ALA A 24 13.37 14.11 1.79
CA ALA A 24 14.49 13.72 0.94
C ALA A 24 14.14 12.48 0.09
N THR A 25 15.12 11.88 -0.58
CA THR A 25 14.90 10.61 -1.30
C THR A 25 14.48 9.51 -0.32
N PRO A 26 13.38 8.77 -0.59
CA PRO A 26 12.94 7.69 0.28
C PRO A 26 13.98 6.58 0.43
N THR A 27 14.17 6.08 1.65
CA THR A 27 15.14 5.02 1.98
C THR A 27 14.48 3.84 2.67
N ASP A 28 15.24 2.76 2.90
CA ASP A 28 14.75 1.57 3.61
C ASP A 28 14.36 1.86 5.07
N ALA A 29 14.87 2.95 5.67
CA ALA A 29 14.46 3.40 6.99
C ALA A 29 12.99 3.89 7.03
N ASP A 30 12.41 4.21 5.86
CA ASP A 30 11.02 4.65 5.74
C ASP A 30 10.05 3.46 5.58
N ILE A 31 10.57 2.23 5.51
CA ILE A 31 9.78 1.02 5.30
C ILE A 31 9.10 0.59 6.60
N THR A 32 7.81 0.31 6.48
CA THR A 32 7.00 -0.36 7.50
C THR A 32 6.21 -1.49 6.87
N TYR A 33 5.58 -2.33 7.70
CA TYR A 33 4.91 -3.55 7.26
C TYR A 33 3.45 -3.51 7.68
N ILE A 34 2.56 -3.70 6.70
CA ILE A 34 1.12 -3.84 6.92
C ILE A 34 0.74 -5.30 6.73
N GLU A 35 -0.15 -5.84 7.55
CA GLU A 35 -0.64 -7.22 7.41
C GLU A 35 -1.34 -7.43 6.07
N THR A 36 -1.16 -8.61 5.48
CA THR A 36 -1.89 -9.05 4.30
C THR A 36 -2.91 -10.12 4.66
N HIS A 37 -3.93 -10.22 3.83
CA HIS A 37 -4.96 -11.22 3.99
C HIS A 37 -5.14 -11.99 2.68
N PRO A 38 -5.40 -13.31 2.73
CA PRO A 38 -5.81 -14.04 1.54
C PRO A 38 -7.21 -13.59 1.12
N ASP A 39 -7.35 -13.15 -0.13
CA ASP A 39 -8.65 -12.89 -0.73
C ASP A 39 -9.11 -14.12 -1.53
N PRO A 40 -10.08 -14.92 -1.01
CA PRO A 40 -10.54 -16.11 -1.70
C PRO A 40 -11.24 -15.82 -3.03
N SER A 41 -11.72 -14.59 -3.24
CA SER A 41 -12.38 -14.19 -4.49
C SER A 41 -11.40 -13.77 -5.58
N ALA A 42 -10.22 -13.28 -5.20
CA ALA A 42 -9.18 -12.85 -6.13
C ALA A 42 -8.04 -13.87 -6.28
N GLY A 43 -7.96 -14.86 -5.37
CA GLY A 43 -6.90 -15.87 -5.37
C GLY A 43 -5.52 -15.29 -5.07
N MET A 44 -5.45 -14.16 -4.35
CA MET A 44 -4.21 -13.44 -4.05
C MET A 44 -4.24 -12.81 -2.66
N GLU A 45 -3.06 -12.46 -2.17
CA GLU A 45 -2.91 -11.65 -0.96
C GLU A 45 -3.32 -10.19 -1.23
N ILE A 46 -3.98 -9.58 -0.26
CA ILE A 46 -4.46 -8.21 -0.31
C ILE A 46 -4.04 -7.43 0.93
N VAL A 47 -3.97 -6.11 0.78
CA VAL A 47 -3.93 -5.16 1.89
C VAL A 47 -5.25 -4.41 1.92
N LEU A 48 -5.87 -4.29 3.09
CA LEU A 48 -7.07 -3.48 3.25
C LEU A 48 -6.71 -2.00 3.25
N TRP A 49 -7.48 -1.21 2.49
CA TRP A 49 -7.27 0.24 2.45
C TRP A 49 -7.49 0.90 3.82
N SER A 50 -8.36 0.34 4.66
CA SER A 50 -8.57 0.81 6.04
C SER A 50 -7.28 0.79 6.85
N ASP A 51 -6.46 -0.24 6.68
CA ASP A 51 -5.25 -0.45 7.49
C ASP A 51 -4.14 0.49 7.00
N ILE A 52 -4.07 0.71 5.68
CA ILE A 52 -3.24 1.77 5.09
C ILE A 52 -3.62 3.13 5.65
N ARG A 53 -4.92 3.46 5.72
CA ARG A 53 -5.39 4.75 6.25
C ARG A 53 -5.23 4.89 7.75
N LEU A 54 -5.26 3.79 8.51
CA LEU A 54 -4.97 3.81 9.94
C LEU A 54 -3.52 4.24 10.19
N MET A 55 -2.61 3.79 9.34
CA MET A 55 -1.18 4.11 9.42
C MET A 55 -0.82 5.45 8.79
N PHE A 56 -1.47 5.78 7.66
CA PHE A 56 -1.22 6.97 6.85
C PHE A 56 -2.55 7.69 6.62
N LYS A 57 -2.93 8.54 7.58
CA LYS A 57 -4.25 9.20 7.61
C LYS A 57 -4.59 9.93 6.31
N GLU A 58 -3.59 10.58 5.72
CA GLU A 58 -3.65 11.37 4.50
C GLU A 58 -3.27 10.57 3.23
N ALA A 59 -3.35 9.23 3.27
CA ALA A 59 -3.12 8.40 2.10
C ALA A 59 -4.13 8.70 0.99
N LEU A 60 -3.61 9.02 -0.20
CA LEU A 60 -4.37 9.31 -1.39
C LEU A 60 -4.51 8.06 -2.28
N TYR A 61 -3.40 7.37 -2.52
CA TYR A 61 -3.36 6.15 -3.32
C TYR A 61 -2.07 5.36 -3.07
N VAL A 62 -2.05 4.11 -3.51
CA VAL A 62 -0.86 3.27 -3.52
C VAL A 62 -0.29 3.19 -4.93
N ARG A 63 1.03 3.19 -5.07
CA ARG A 63 1.71 2.93 -6.33
C ARG A 63 2.89 1.98 -6.15
N HIS A 64 3.31 1.38 -7.24
CA HIS A 64 4.56 0.64 -7.34
C HIS A 64 5.35 1.24 -8.51
N ASN A 65 6.52 1.81 -8.21
CA ASN A 65 7.28 2.65 -9.14
C ASN A 65 6.38 3.76 -9.71
N SER A 66 6.32 3.90 -11.03
CA SER A 66 5.50 4.90 -11.74
C SER A 66 4.03 4.49 -11.94
N ARG A 67 3.59 3.33 -11.44
CA ARG A 67 2.24 2.81 -11.68
C ARG A 67 1.38 2.85 -10.42
N GLN A 68 0.32 3.63 -10.46
CA GLN A 68 -0.73 3.58 -9.44
C GLN A 68 -1.42 2.20 -9.43
N LEU A 69 -1.59 1.63 -8.24
CA LEU A 69 -2.35 0.41 -8.03
C LEU A 69 -3.82 0.79 -7.81
N ALA A 70 -4.68 0.28 -8.69
CA ALA A 70 -6.12 0.43 -8.54
C ALA A 70 -6.63 -0.49 -7.41
N PHE A 71 -7.74 -0.12 -6.80
CA PHE A 71 -8.48 -1.04 -5.94
C PHE A 71 -8.99 -2.23 -6.76
N LEU A 72 -9.05 -3.39 -6.11
CA LEU A 72 -9.60 -4.59 -6.73
C LEU A 72 -11.07 -4.37 -7.12
N LYS A 73 -11.43 -4.92 -8.28
CA LYS A 73 -12.76 -4.83 -8.87
C LYS A 73 -13.40 -6.21 -8.92
N GLY A 74 -14.72 -6.24 -8.76
CA GLY A 74 -15.52 -7.43 -8.98
C GLY A 74 -15.63 -7.78 -10.46
N GLY A 75 -16.31 -8.89 -10.76
CA GLY A 75 -16.57 -9.32 -12.15
C GLY A 75 -17.42 -8.33 -12.96
N ASP A 76 -18.07 -7.38 -12.28
CA ASP A 76 -18.84 -6.27 -12.86
C ASP A 76 -18.01 -4.99 -13.05
N PHE A 77 -16.70 -5.04 -12.81
CA PHE A 77 -15.76 -3.91 -12.84
C PHE A 77 -16.03 -2.80 -11.81
N ASN A 78 -16.95 -3.01 -10.87
CA ASN A 78 -17.12 -2.12 -9.73
C ASN A 78 -16.05 -2.38 -8.68
N THR A 79 -15.62 -1.33 -8.00
CA THR A 79 -14.66 -1.44 -6.91
C THR A 79 -15.25 -2.27 -5.77
N LEU A 80 -14.49 -3.25 -5.27
CA LEU A 80 -14.92 -4.09 -4.16
C LEU A 80 -14.96 -3.30 -2.85
N THR A 81 -15.94 -3.60 -2.01
CA THR A 81 -16.03 -3.09 -0.63
C THR A 81 -15.89 -4.26 0.36
N PRO A 82 -15.02 -4.17 1.40
CA PRO A 82 -14.08 -3.07 1.67
C PRO A 82 -13.05 -2.91 0.54
N HIS A 83 -12.49 -1.70 0.40
CA HIS A 83 -11.46 -1.41 -0.59
C HIS A 83 -10.18 -2.23 -0.30
N ARG A 84 -9.67 -2.89 -1.33
CA ARG A 84 -8.54 -3.81 -1.26
C ARG A 84 -7.51 -3.42 -2.30
N VAL A 85 -6.24 -3.44 -1.92
CA VAL A 85 -5.10 -3.28 -2.83
C VAL A 85 -4.40 -4.64 -2.93
N ALA A 86 -4.00 -5.03 -4.13
CA ALA A 86 -3.19 -6.23 -4.32
C ALA A 86 -1.87 -6.12 -3.56
N ALA A 87 -1.54 -7.13 -2.75
CA ALA A 87 -0.23 -7.24 -2.17
C ALA A 87 0.79 -7.68 -3.25
N LEU A 88 1.99 -7.11 -3.18
CA LEU A 88 3.17 -7.46 -3.95
C LEU A 88 4.31 -7.84 -2.97
N PRO A 89 4.40 -9.12 -2.57
CA PRO A 89 5.33 -9.57 -1.52
C PRO A 89 6.82 -9.29 -1.82
N SER A 90 7.18 -9.17 -3.10
CA SER A 90 8.56 -8.91 -3.54
C SER A 90 8.87 -7.42 -3.74
N ALA A 91 7.96 -6.52 -3.38
CA ALA A 91 8.09 -5.08 -3.61
C ALA A 91 7.78 -4.26 -2.35
N VAL A 92 8.38 -3.08 -2.26
CA VAL A 92 7.96 -2.03 -1.34
C VAL A 92 6.94 -1.16 -2.08
N LEU A 93 5.71 -1.09 -1.57
CA LEU A 93 4.70 -0.21 -2.13
C LEU A 93 4.87 1.21 -1.61
N GLU A 94 4.60 2.18 -2.46
CA GLU A 94 4.63 3.58 -2.08
C GLU A 94 3.20 4.04 -1.79
N VAL A 95 2.96 4.45 -0.55
CA VAL A 95 1.71 5.09 -0.14
C VAL A 95 1.89 6.58 -0.37
N VAL A 96 1.23 7.10 -1.39
CA VAL A 96 1.27 8.53 -1.68
C VAL A 96 0.36 9.24 -0.68
N VAL A 97 0.93 10.15 0.10
CA VAL A 97 0.22 10.95 1.10
C VAL A 97 0.15 12.40 0.65
N ASP A 98 -0.92 13.09 1.03
CA ASP A 98 -0.94 14.54 0.89
C ASP A 98 0.03 15.18 1.89
N GLY A 99 0.89 16.05 1.38
CA GLY A 99 1.99 16.68 2.13
C GLY A 99 1.55 17.84 3.02
N SER A 100 0.25 17.98 3.22
CA SER A 100 -0.34 18.98 4.09
C SER A 100 0.01 18.66 5.55
N LEU A 101 1.20 19.10 5.98
CA LEU A 101 1.55 19.24 7.40
C LEU A 101 0.68 20.33 8.05
#